data_AF-A0AAD9VD65-F1
#
_entry.id   AF-A0AAD9VD65-F1
#
_cell.length_a   1.000
_cell.length_b   1.000
_cell.length_c   1.000
_cell.angle_alpha   90.00
_cell.angle_beta   90.00
_cell.angle_gamma   90.00
#
_symmetry.space_group_name_H-M   'P 1'
#
loop_
_entity.id
_entity.type
_entity.pdbx_description
1 polymer ?
#
loop_
_entity_poly.entity_id
_entity_poly.type
_entity_poly.pdbx_seq_one_letter_code
_entity_poly.pdbx_strand_id
1 'polypeptide(L)'
;MAAGVKDITFKDLEAEELPVTSAVLMGGAHHLGQYCDKDFKNFMGCRYGYKDPRKCLDEGKQVTKCALEFFKKLKNECNDVFTKHWTCLDYNNQEFAYCRATQKNFDACVLDKLGLECNQPIHIELHD
;
A
#
# COMPACT_ATOMS: atom_id res chain seq x y z
N MET A 1 17.28 -33.99 5.18
CA MET A 1 17.31 -32.94 4.14
C MET A 1 15.89 -32.82 3.61
N ALA A 2 15.22 -31.67 3.75
CA ALA A 2 13.86 -31.51 3.24
C ALA A 2 13.91 -31.49 1.71
N ALA A 3 13.45 -32.57 1.08
CA ALA A 3 13.40 -32.69 -0.37
C ALA A 3 12.41 -31.68 -0.96
N GLY A 4 12.84 -30.85 -1.92
CA GLY A 4 11.95 -30.01 -2.73
C GLY A 4 12.12 -28.49 -2.61
N VAL A 5 13.16 -27.97 -1.95
CA VAL A 5 13.44 -26.52 -1.99
C VAL A 5 14.28 -26.22 -3.22
N LYS A 6 13.69 -25.52 -4.21
CA LYS A 6 14.45 -24.95 -5.34
C LYS A 6 15.41 -23.90 -4.77
N ASP A 7 16.70 -24.06 -5.03
CA ASP A 7 17.67 -23.03 -4.68
C ASP A 7 17.41 -21.78 -5.55
N ILE A 8 17.20 -20.65 -4.87
CA ILE A 8 16.93 -19.36 -5.51
C ILE A 8 18.23 -18.76 -5.99
N THR A 9 18.22 -18.24 -7.21
CA THR A 9 19.33 -17.47 -7.77
C THR A 9 19.09 -15.97 -7.59
N PHE A 10 20.15 -15.15 -7.64
CA PHE A 10 20.00 -13.70 -7.51
C PHE A 10 19.04 -13.09 -8.54
N LYS A 11 18.95 -13.66 -9.74
CA LYS A 11 18.03 -13.23 -10.79
C LYS A 11 16.56 -13.40 -10.41
N ASP A 12 16.25 -14.42 -9.62
CA ASP A 12 14.87 -14.66 -9.18
C ASP A 12 14.40 -13.60 -8.17
N LEU A 13 15.34 -12.90 -7.52
CA LEU A 13 15.07 -11.82 -6.55
C LEU A 13 14.93 -10.44 -7.22
N GLU A 14 15.27 -10.30 -8.49
CA GLU A 14 15.16 -9.02 -9.20
C GLU A 14 13.67 -8.66 -9.38
N ALA A 15 13.29 -7.49 -8.87
CA ALA A 15 11.97 -6.90 -8.95
C ALA A 15 12.08 -5.37 -9.04
N GLU A 16 11.07 -4.71 -9.62
CA GLU A 16 10.97 -3.24 -9.59
C GLU A 16 10.67 -2.82 -8.15
N GLU A 17 11.60 -2.11 -7.52
CA GLU A 17 11.41 -1.56 -6.18
C GLU A 17 10.38 -0.43 -6.19
N LEU A 18 9.74 -0.19 -5.04
CA LEU A 18 8.84 0.94 -4.85
C LEU A 18 9.60 2.10 -4.17
N PRO A 19 10.05 3.12 -4.91
CA PRO A 19 10.97 4.15 -4.40
C PRO A 19 10.19 5.26 -3.68
N VAL A 20 9.63 4.96 -2.52
CA VAL A 20 8.85 5.90 -1.71
C VAL A 20 9.33 5.90 -0.26
N THR A 21 9.10 6.99 0.45
CA THR A 21 9.41 7.08 1.89
C THR A 21 8.35 6.37 2.73
N SER A 22 8.67 6.07 3.98
CA SER A 22 7.72 5.47 4.92
C SER A 22 6.49 6.35 5.15
N ALA A 23 6.64 7.68 5.19
CA ALA A 23 5.52 8.61 5.34
C ALA A 23 4.54 8.53 4.15
N VAL A 24 5.05 8.37 2.93
CA VAL A 24 4.23 8.17 1.73
C VAL A 24 3.47 6.85 1.78
N LEU A 25 4.14 5.76 2.20
CA LEU A 25 3.48 4.46 2.38
C LEU A 25 2.38 4.52 3.44
N MET A 26 2.66 5.15 4.57
CA MET A 26 1.69 5.30 5.67
C MET A 26 0.48 6.14 5.23
N GLY A 27 0.70 7.29 4.59
CA GLY A 27 -0.40 8.14 4.12
C GLY A 27 -1.29 7.47 3.08
N GLY A 28 -0.74 6.57 2.25
CA GLY A 28 -1.49 5.82 1.25
C GLY A 28 -2.03 4.47 1.74
N ALA A 29 -1.71 4.03 2.96
CA ALA A 29 -1.88 2.63 3.37
C ALA A 29 -3.33 2.13 3.31
N HIS A 30 -4.29 2.95 3.72
CA HIS A 30 -5.70 2.58 3.76
C HIS A 30 -6.27 2.31 2.37
N HIS A 31 -6.01 3.23 1.43
CA HIS A 31 -6.46 3.10 0.04
C HIS A 31 -5.67 2.04 -0.72
N LEU A 32 -4.37 1.92 -0.47
CA LEU A 32 -3.52 0.89 -1.06
C LEU A 32 -4.04 -0.51 -0.68
N GLY A 33 -4.39 -0.71 0.59
CA GLY A 33 -4.91 -1.98 1.08
C GLY A 33 -6.23 -2.38 0.41
N GLN A 34 -7.09 -1.43 0.07
CA GLN A 34 -8.33 -1.69 -0.65
C GLN A 34 -8.10 -1.95 -2.14
N TYR A 35 -7.25 -1.13 -2.77
CA TYR A 35 -6.94 -1.27 -4.19
C TYR A 35 -6.21 -2.59 -4.51
N CYS A 36 -5.26 -2.99 -3.65
CA CYS A 36 -4.44 -4.20 -3.83
C CYS A 36 -4.88 -5.39 -2.95
N ASP A 37 -6.11 -5.38 -2.42
CA ASP A 37 -6.59 -6.37 -1.44
C ASP A 37 -6.39 -7.82 -1.90
N LYS A 38 -6.71 -8.11 -3.17
CA LYS A 38 -6.60 -9.45 -3.76
C LYS A 38 -5.15 -9.95 -3.76
N ASP A 39 -4.22 -9.15 -4.26
CA ASP A 39 -2.82 -9.55 -4.39
C ASP A 39 -2.16 -9.67 -3.01
N PHE A 40 -2.50 -8.76 -2.09
CA PHE A 40 -2.00 -8.80 -0.72
C PHE A 40 -2.50 -10.04 0.01
N LYS A 41 -3.80 -10.37 -0.11
CA LYS A 41 -4.37 -11.58 0.48
C LYS A 41 -3.77 -12.86 -0.11
N ASN A 42 -3.51 -12.90 -1.42
CA ASN A 42 -2.86 -14.04 -2.05
C ASN A 42 -1.46 -14.27 -1.50
N PHE A 43 -0.65 -13.21 -1.41
CA PHE A 43 0.69 -13.29 -0.82
C PHE A 43 0.66 -13.72 0.65
N MET A 44 -0.22 -13.12 1.46
CA MET A 44 -0.35 -13.48 2.87
C MET A 44 -0.83 -14.93 3.04
N GLY A 45 -1.76 -15.39 2.19
CA GLY A 45 -2.22 -16.78 2.15
C GLY A 45 -1.08 -17.76 1.84
N CYS A 46 -0.28 -17.47 0.81
CA CYS A 46 0.91 -18.25 0.48
C CYS A 46 1.90 -18.29 1.65
N ARG A 47 2.21 -17.11 2.22
CA ARG A 47 3.16 -16.96 3.32
C ARG A 47 2.75 -17.76 4.55
N TYR A 48 1.49 -17.68 4.96
CA TYR A 48 1.01 -18.42 6.14
C TYR A 48 0.81 -19.91 5.86
N GLY A 49 0.46 -20.29 4.63
CA GLY A 49 0.28 -21.67 4.22
C GLY A 49 1.60 -22.45 4.17
N TYR A 50 2.58 -21.96 3.41
CA TYR A 50 3.85 -22.66 3.22
C TYR A 50 4.89 -22.35 4.30
N LYS A 51 4.83 -21.18 4.94
CA LYS A 51 5.82 -20.69 5.92
C LYS A 51 7.27 -20.63 5.40
N ASP A 52 7.46 -20.74 4.08
CA ASP A 52 8.73 -20.62 3.40
C ASP A 52 8.65 -19.46 2.39
N PRO A 53 9.39 -18.35 2.60
CA PRO A 53 9.32 -17.18 1.73
C PRO A 53 9.74 -17.48 0.29
N ARG A 54 10.54 -18.52 0.08
CA ARG A 54 11.09 -18.89 -1.24
C ARG A 54 10.03 -19.31 -2.25
N LYS A 55 8.91 -19.85 -1.76
CA LYS A 55 7.80 -20.33 -2.58
C LYS A 55 6.82 -19.23 -2.98
N CYS A 56 6.88 -18.08 -2.30
CA CYS A 56 5.92 -16.98 -2.45
C CYS A 56 6.51 -15.74 -3.13
N LEU A 57 7.64 -15.89 -3.84
CA LEU A 57 8.34 -14.78 -4.47
C LEU A 57 7.54 -14.19 -5.63
N ASP A 58 6.84 -15.01 -6.40
CA ASP A 58 6.06 -14.56 -7.56
C ASP A 58 4.85 -13.73 -7.11
N GLU A 59 4.16 -14.15 -6.04
CA GLU A 59 3.10 -13.38 -5.39
C GLU A 59 3.65 -12.08 -4.79
N GLY A 60 4.86 -12.11 -4.22
CA GLY A 60 5.55 -10.92 -3.73
C GLY A 60 5.81 -9.89 -4.84
N LYS A 61 6.21 -10.34 -6.03
CA LYS A 61 6.38 -9.46 -7.21
C LYS A 61 5.05 -8.84 -7.65
N GLN A 62 3.95 -9.60 -7.57
CA GLN A 62 2.61 -9.07 -7.89
C GLN A 62 2.18 -7.98 -6.90
N VAL A 63 2.44 -8.18 -5.60
CA VAL A 63 2.21 -7.18 -4.54
C VAL A 63 2.94 -5.87 -4.86
N THR A 64 4.24 -5.93 -5.18
CA THR A 64 5.02 -4.73 -5.49
C THR A 64 4.54 -4.05 -6.77
N LYS A 65 4.19 -4.83 -7.80
CA LYS A 65 3.62 -4.30 -9.04
C LYS A 65 2.30 -3.57 -8.81
N CYS A 66 1.38 -4.14 -8.02
CA CYS A 66 0.12 -3.49 -7.70
C CYS A 66 0.34 -2.17 -6.95
N ALA A 67 1.26 -2.16 -5.97
CA ALA A 67 1.59 -0.95 -5.24
C ALA A 67 2.17 0.15 -6.14
N LEU A 68 3.05 -0.20 -7.08
CA LEU A 68 3.58 0.72 -8.08
C LEU A 68 2.49 1.31 -8.97
N GLU A 69 1.55 0.49 -9.45
CA GLU A 69 0.41 0.95 -10.24
C GLU A 69 -0.49 1.91 -9.46
N PHE A 70 -0.77 1.60 -8.19
CA PHE A 70 -1.53 2.46 -7.29
C PHE A 70 -0.86 3.82 -7.12
N PHE A 71 0.42 3.87 -6.74
CA PHE A 71 1.13 5.13 -6.52
C PHE A 71 1.32 5.93 -7.83
N LYS A 72 1.47 5.26 -8.98
CA LYS A 72 1.47 5.93 -10.30
C LYS A 72 0.13 6.63 -10.57
N LYS A 73 -1.00 5.96 -10.31
CA LYS A 73 -2.33 6.56 -10.44
C LYS A 73 -2.55 7.70 -9.45
N LEU A 74 -2.18 7.50 -8.19
CA LEU A 74 -2.33 8.51 -7.15
C LEU A 74 -1.54 9.79 -7.45
N LYS A 75 -0.32 9.62 -7.98
CA LYS A 75 0.54 10.71 -8.43
C LYS A 75 -0.06 11.49 -9.61
N ASN A 76 -0.87 10.87 -10.46
CA ASN A 76 -1.46 11.53 -11.62
C ASN A 76 -2.74 12.31 -11.24
N GLU A 77 -3.58 11.75 -10.37
CA GLU A 77 -4.90 12.31 -10.06
C GLU A 77 -4.91 13.23 -8.82
N CYS A 78 -4.20 12.87 -7.74
CA CYS A 78 -4.36 13.49 -6.42
C CYS A 78 -3.04 13.97 -5.79
N ASN A 79 -2.02 14.27 -6.61
CA ASN A 79 -0.66 14.57 -6.16
C ASN A 79 -0.60 15.70 -5.12
N ASP A 80 -1.25 16.83 -5.39
CA ASP A 80 -1.09 18.05 -4.60
C ASP A 80 -1.64 17.85 -3.18
N VAL A 81 -2.78 17.18 -3.08
CA VAL A 81 -3.45 16.92 -1.80
C VAL A 81 -2.73 15.82 -1.04
N PHE A 82 -2.31 14.76 -1.74
CA PHE A 82 -1.53 13.69 -1.16
C PHE A 82 -0.18 14.18 -0.62
N THR A 83 0.48 15.09 -1.35
CA THR A 83 1.76 15.66 -0.94
C THR A 83 1.65 16.42 0.37
N LYS A 84 0.60 17.22 0.54
CA LYS A 84 0.33 17.90 1.82
C LYS A 84 0.05 16.91 2.95
N HIS A 85 -0.65 15.81 2.66
CA HIS A 85 -0.98 14.81 3.66
C HIS A 85 0.25 14.03 4.15
N TRP A 86 1.03 13.43 3.24
CA TRP A 86 2.21 12.66 3.66
C TRP A 86 3.29 13.57 4.24
N THR A 87 3.41 14.83 3.81
CA THR A 87 4.32 15.80 4.42
C THR A 87 3.94 16.07 5.88
N CYS A 88 2.64 16.24 6.17
CA CYS A 88 2.17 16.38 7.55
C CYS A 88 2.54 15.16 8.40
N LEU A 89 2.36 13.95 7.85
CA LEU A 89 2.74 12.71 8.55
C LEU A 89 4.24 12.67 8.81
N ASP A 90 5.08 13.05 7.85
CA ASP A 90 6.54 13.06 7.99
C ASP A 90 7.00 13.99 9.14
N TYR A 91 6.39 15.17 9.27
CA TYR A 91 6.70 16.10 10.36
C TYR A 91 6.19 15.65 11.74
N ASN A 92 5.13 14.85 11.79
CA ASN A 92 4.46 14.47 13.05
C ASN A 92 4.65 12.99 13.38
N ASN A 93 5.83 12.43 13.10
CA ASN A 93 6.18 11.05 13.44
C ASN A 93 5.18 10.00 12.90
N GLN A 94 4.54 10.31 11.77
CA GLN A 94 3.53 9.48 11.10
C GLN A 94 2.26 9.25 11.94
N GLU A 95 1.98 10.13 12.91
CA GLU A 95 0.76 10.08 13.70
C GLU A 95 -0.41 10.75 12.98
N PHE A 96 -1.39 9.94 12.58
CA PHE A 96 -2.57 10.44 11.87
C PHE A 96 -3.42 11.44 12.66
N ALA A 97 -3.36 11.44 13.99
CA ALA A 97 -4.16 12.32 14.85
C ALA A 97 -3.95 13.81 14.51
N TYR A 98 -2.71 14.21 14.24
CA TYR A 98 -2.37 15.59 13.89
C TYR A 98 -2.71 15.95 12.44
N CYS A 99 -2.91 14.94 11.59
CA CYS A 99 -3.05 15.10 10.14
C CYS A 99 -4.45 14.75 9.61
N ARG A 100 -5.47 14.64 10.47
CA ARG A 100 -6.85 14.32 10.04
C ARG A 100 -7.46 15.36 9.09
N ALA A 101 -7.08 16.63 9.24
CA ALA A 101 -7.57 17.68 8.35
C ALA A 101 -7.03 17.53 6.91
N THR A 102 -5.75 17.19 6.76
CA THR A 102 -5.15 16.93 5.44
C THR A 102 -5.65 15.61 4.86
N GLN A 103 -5.87 14.61 5.73
CA GLN A 103 -6.43 13.33 5.35
C GLN A 103 -7.83 13.45 4.74
N LYS A 104 -8.74 14.24 5.33
CA LYS A 104 -10.09 14.43 4.80
C LYS A 104 -10.09 14.93 3.35
N ASN A 105 -9.21 15.89 3.03
CA ASN A 105 -9.08 16.40 1.68
C ASN A 105 -8.52 15.35 0.71
N PHE A 106 -7.56 14.56 1.19
CA PHE A 106 -6.96 13.47 0.44
C PHE A 106 -7.99 12.38 0.12
N ASP A 107 -8.73 11.93 1.12
CA ASP A 107 -9.77 10.91 0.99
C ASP A 107 -10.89 11.37 0.03
N ALA A 108 -11.26 12.65 0.08
CA ALA A 108 -12.22 13.22 -0.87
C ALA A 108 -11.73 13.17 -2.32
N CYS A 109 -10.45 13.47 -2.57
CA CYS A 109 -9.88 13.38 -3.92
C CYS A 109 -9.85 11.94 -4.43
N VAL A 110 -9.44 11.01 -3.57
CA VAL A 110 -9.35 9.59 -3.91
C VAL A 110 -10.74 9.01 -4.20
N LEU A 111 -11.76 9.40 -3.43
CA LEU A 111 -13.14 9.01 -3.70
C LEU A 111 -13.63 9.55 -5.05
N ASP A 112 -13.41 10.84 -5.34
CA ASP A 112 -13.86 11.49 -6.57
C ASP A 112 -13.17 10.93 -7.83
N LYS A 113 -11.84 10.70 -7.77
CA LYS A 113 -11.04 10.34 -8.96
C LYS A 113 -10.81 8.84 -9.13
N LEU A 114 -10.65 8.11 -8.03
CA LEU A 114 -10.30 6.68 -8.04
C LEU A 114 -11.47 5.80 -7.61
N GLY A 115 -12.54 6.37 -7.04
CA GLY A 115 -13.71 5.63 -6.58
C GLY A 115 -13.42 4.71 -5.39
N LEU A 116 -12.37 5.00 -4.62
CA LEU A 116 -11.99 4.21 -3.45
C LEU A 116 -12.52 4.91 -2.17
N GLU A 117 -13.34 4.20 -1.41
CA GLU A 117 -13.90 4.68 -0.14
C GLU A 117 -12.92 4.45 1.00
N CYS A 118 -12.67 5.44 1.86
CA CYS A 118 -11.80 5.23 3.03
C CYS A 118 -12.55 4.51 4.17
N ASN A 119 -12.33 3.21 4.35
CA ASN A 119 -12.98 2.41 5.40
C ASN A 119 -12.37 2.59 6.81
N GLN A 120 -11.79 3.76 7.11
CA GLN A 120 -11.23 4.02 8.44
C GLN A 120 -12.35 4.26 9.45
N PRO A 121 -12.29 3.68 10.67
CA PRO A 121 -13.33 3.84 11.69
C PRO A 121 -13.66 5.30 12.02
N ILE A 122 -12.67 6.19 11.96
CA ILE A 122 -12.83 7.64 12.18
C ILE A 122 -13.66 8.35 11.09
N HIS A 123 -13.84 7.73 9.92
CA HIS A 123 -14.68 8.25 8.83
C HIS A 123 -16.07 7.61 8.76
N ILE A 124 -16.30 6.50 9.47
CA ILE A 124 -17.62 5.87 9.59
C ILE A 124 -18.57 6.76 10.41
N GLU A 125 -18.05 7.49 11.40
CA GLU A 125 -18.84 8.43 12.23
C GLU A 125 -19.13 9.79 11.55
N LEU A 126 -18.70 10.00 10.29
CA LEU A 126 -19.02 11.21 9.51
C LEU A 126 -20.05 10.96 8.40
N HIS A 127 -20.63 9.75 8.35
CA HIS A 127 -21.66 9.36 7.40
C HIS A 127 -23.10 9.37 7.98
N ASP A 128 -23.27 9.86 9.22
CA ASP A 128 -24.58 10.20 9.81
C ASP A 128 -24.84 11.71 9.78
#